data_AF-I4F3D1-F1
#
_entry.id   AF-I4F3D1-F1
#
_cell.length_a   1.000
_cell.length_b   1.000
_cell.length_c   1.000
_cell.angle_alpha   90.00
_cell.angle_beta   90.00
_cell.angle_gamma   90.00
#
_symmetry.space_group_name_H-M   'P 1'
#
loop_
_entity.id
_entity.type
_entity.pdbx_description
1 polymer ?
#
loop_
_entity_poly.entity_id
_entity_poly.type
_entity_poly.pdbx_seq_one_letter_code
_entity_poly.pdbx_strand_id
1 'polypeptide(L)'
;MALEWDYAYPSPIVDRTPGVLGVEFLEPAELGLSESLGERLMSWLDRMPDWDAPEGSDPGWTREGLTLAYDLQHEVGPDITVLYGGRPVADHRGP
;
A
#
# COMPACT_ATOMS: atom_id res chain seq x y z
N MET A 1 12.85 -5.86 6.10
CA MET A 1 11.54 -6.26 5.55
C MET A 1 11.05 -5.12 4.68
N ALA A 2 10.55 -5.38 3.48
CA ALA A 2 10.04 -4.36 2.57
C ALA A 2 8.62 -4.73 2.19
N LEU A 3 7.65 -3.85 2.44
CA LEU A 3 6.26 -4.07 2.07
C LEU A 3 5.95 -3.24 0.83
N GLU A 4 5.37 -3.85 -0.21
CA GLU A 4 4.94 -3.12 -1.40
C GLU A 4 3.42 -3.07 -1.51
N TRP A 5 2.91 -1.89 -1.87
CA TRP A 5 1.61 -1.79 -2.52
C TRP A 5 1.78 -2.01 -4.02
N ASP A 6 1.33 -3.15 -4.52
CA ASP A 6 1.17 -3.41 -5.94
C ASP A 6 -0.30 -3.78 -6.21
N TYR A 7 -0.89 -3.03 -7.13
CA TYR A 7 -2.32 -3.01 -7.44
C TYR A 7 -2.78 -4.23 -8.24
N ALA A 8 -1.85 -5.11 -8.61
CA ALA A 8 -2.14 -6.37 -9.30
C ALA A 8 -2.65 -7.48 -8.37
N TYR A 9 -2.85 -7.20 -7.08
CA TYR A 9 -3.09 -8.21 -6.06
C TYR A 9 -4.39 -7.98 -5.26
N PRO A 10 -5.06 -9.06 -4.80
CA PRO A 10 -6.31 -8.96 -4.04
C PRO A 10 -6.12 -8.47 -2.59
N SER A 11 -4.88 -8.18 -2.16
CA SER A 11 -4.56 -7.64 -0.84
C SER A 11 -4.01 -6.22 -0.97
N PRO A 12 -4.38 -5.29 -0.07
CA PRO A 12 -3.77 -3.98 -0.01
C PRO A 12 -2.32 -4.05 0.49
N ILE A 13 -1.86 -5.14 1.11
CA ILE A 13 -0.47 -5.20 1.61
C ILE A 13 0.19 -6.48 1.14
N VAL A 14 1.37 -6.33 0.54
CA VAL A 14 2.21 -7.43 0.07
C VAL A 14 3.58 -7.34 0.73
N ASP A 15 4.09 -8.48 1.22
CA ASP A 15 5.50 -8.61 1.59
C ASP A 15 6.38 -8.78 0.33
N ARG A 16 7.36 -7.90 0.19
CA ARG A 16 8.38 -7.89 -0.86
C ARG A 16 9.79 -7.95 -0.32
N THR A 17 9.94 -8.54 0.86
CA THR A 17 11.25 -8.79 1.44
C THR A 17 12.09 -9.63 0.47
N PRO A 18 13.35 -9.21 0.16
CA PRO A 18 14.21 -9.97 -0.72
C PRO A 18 14.37 -11.41 -0.22
N GLY A 19 14.00 -12.38 -1.06
CA GLY A 19 14.03 -13.81 -0.72
C GLY A 19 12.66 -14.45 -0.48
N VAL A 20 11.58 -13.66 -0.38
CA VAL A 20 10.21 -14.17 -0.49
C VAL A 20 9.99 -14.62 -1.94
N LEU A 21 9.66 -15.90 -2.12
CA LEU A 21 9.36 -16.45 -3.45
C LEU A 21 7.94 -16.04 -3.85
N GLY A 22 7.83 -14.94 -4.59
CA GLY A 22 6.55 -14.42 -5.08
C GLY A 22 6.03 -13.25 -4.25
N VAL A 23 4.73 -13.29 -3.95
CA VAL A 23 3.99 -12.23 -3.25
C VAL A 23 3.26 -12.89 -2.09
N GLU A 24 3.62 -12.50 -0.88
CA GLU A 24 2.91 -12.93 0.33
C GLU A 24 1.93 -11.82 0.73
N PHE A 25 0.66 -12.17 0.86
CA PHE A 25 -0.37 -11.24 1.31
C PHE A 25 -0.33 -11.14 2.82
N LEU A 26 -0.34 -9.92 3.32
CA LEU A 26 -0.40 -9.66 4.75
C LEU A 26 -1.74 -9.03 5.10
N GLU A 27 -2.40 -9.58 6.10
CA GLU A 27 -3.59 -8.97 6.67
C GLU A 27 -3.18 -7.77 7.53
N PRO A 28 -3.95 -6.66 7.51
CA PRO A 28 -3.70 -5.51 8.38
C PRO A 28 -3.52 -5.87 9.87
N ALA A 29 -4.27 -6.88 10.34
CA ALA A 29 -4.19 -7.37 11.71
C ALA A 29 -2.85 -8.05 12.04
N GLU A 30 -2.21 -8.71 11.07
CA GLU A 30 -0.91 -9.38 11.26
C GLU A 30 0.23 -8.37 11.42
N LEU A 31 0.04 -7.16 10.86
CA LEU A 31 0.97 -6.04 10.96
C LEU A 31 0.75 -5.18 12.21
N GLY A 32 -0.25 -5.51 13.04
CA GLY A 32 -0.59 -4.74 14.24
C GLY A 32 -1.17 -3.36 13.93
N LEU A 33 -1.76 -3.18 12.74
CA LEU A 33 -2.39 -1.92 12.35
C LEU A 33 -3.66 -1.67 13.15
N SER A 34 -4.04 -0.39 13.25
CA SER A 34 -5.34 -0.01 13.76
C SER A 34 -6.46 -0.54 12.87
N GLU A 35 -7.56 -0.98 13.48
CA GLU A 35 -8.75 -1.47 12.75
C GLU A 35 -9.26 -0.42 11.76
N SER A 36 -9.28 0.85 12.17
CA SER A 36 -9.64 1.99 11.34
C SER A 36 -8.75 2.13 10.10
N LEU A 37 -7.42 1.96 10.23
CA LEU A 37 -6.55 1.99 9.06
C LEU A 37 -6.84 0.80 8.15
N GLY A 38 -6.91 -0.42 8.69
CA GLY A 38 -7.23 -1.63 7.92
C GLY A 38 -8.52 -1.50 7.09
N GLU A 39 -9.59 -0.98 7.69
CA GLU A 39 -10.86 -0.72 6.99
C GLU A 39 -10.71 0.30 5.85
N ARG A 40 -9.95 1.38 6.07
CA ARG A 40 -9.67 2.39 5.04
C ARG A 40 -8.87 1.80 3.87
N LEU A 41 -7.90 0.92 4.16
CA LEU A 41 -7.11 0.24 3.12
C LEU A 41 -7.99 -0.65 2.25
N MET A 42 -8.83 -1.47 2.88
CA MET A 42 -9.76 -2.36 2.19
C MET A 42 -10.79 -1.57 1.37
N SER A 43 -11.35 -0.49 1.93
CA SER A 43 -12.31 0.36 1.22
C SER A 43 -11.71 1.12 0.04
N TRP A 44 -10.43 1.49 0.12
CA TRP A 44 -9.72 2.10 -1.01
C TRP A 44 -9.42 1.08 -2.11
N LEU A 45 -9.06 -0.16 -1.74
CA LEU A 45 -8.86 -1.27 -2.69
C LEU A 45 -10.16 -1.68 -3.38
N ASP A 46 -11.29 -1.75 -2.65
CA ASP A 46 -12.60 -2.08 -3.21
C ASP A 46 -13.08 -1.05 -4.25
N ARG A 47 -12.62 0.20 -4.11
CA ARG A 47 -12.86 1.28 -5.08
C ARG A 47 -11.83 1.34 -6.20
N MET A 48 -10.96 0.34 -6.33
CA MET A 48 -9.94 0.32 -7.38
C MET A 48 -10.61 0.55 -8.74
N PRO A 49 -10.18 1.57 -9.50
CA PRO A 49 -10.71 1.81 -10.83
C PRO A 49 -10.42 0.60 -11.71
N ASP A 50 -11.29 0.36 -12.68
CA ASP A 50 -11.20 -0.79 -13.59
C ASP A 50 -9.79 -0.92 -14.16
N TRP A 51 -9.25 -2.13 -14.22
CA TRP A 51 -7.86 -2.42 -14.60
C TRP A 51 -7.50 -1.98 -16.03
N ASP A 52 -8.51 -1.77 -16.87
CA ASP A 52 -8.40 -1.22 -18.22
C ASP A 52 -8.38 0.32 -18.27
N ALA A 53 -8.55 0.99 -17.14
CA ALA A 53 -8.48 2.44 -17.07
C ALA A 53 -7.00 2.88 -17.23
N PRO A 54 -6.72 3.91 -18.05
CA PRO A 54 -5.35 4.35 -18.27
C PRO A 54 -4.69 4.70 -16.93
N GLU A 55 -3.41 4.32 -16.78
CA GLU A 55 -2.59 4.69 -15.60
C GLU A 55 -2.79 6.19 -15.29
N GLY A 56 -3.25 6.51 -14.08
CA GLY A 56 -3.52 7.89 -13.65
C GLY A 56 -4.95 8.41 -13.90
N SER A 57 -5.90 7.53 -14.22
CA SER A 57 -7.30 7.89 -14.52
C SER A 57 -8.09 8.51 -13.37
N ASP A 58 -7.74 8.24 -12.10
CA ASP A 58 -8.30 8.93 -10.94
C ASP A 58 -7.19 9.53 -10.04
N PRO A 59 -6.91 10.84 -10.19
CA PRO A 59 -5.98 11.58 -9.33
C PRO A 59 -6.40 11.58 -7.85
N GLY A 60 -7.71 11.50 -7.56
CA GLY A 60 -8.25 11.44 -6.21
C GLY A 60 -7.93 10.11 -5.54
N TRP A 61 -8.18 9.00 -6.24
CA TRP A 61 -7.82 7.67 -5.77
C TRP A 61 -6.31 7.50 -5.54
N THR A 62 -5.49 8.05 -6.44
CA THR A 62 -4.02 8.05 -6.29
C THR A 62 -3.57 8.85 -5.07
N ARG A 63 -4.11 10.05 -4.89
CA ARG A 63 -3.79 10.91 -3.73
C ARG A 63 -4.20 10.26 -2.42
N GLU A 64 -5.36 9.62 -2.40
CA GLU A 64 -5.85 8.87 -1.25
C GLU A 64 -4.94 7.68 -0.92
N GLY A 65 -4.58 6.88 -1.93
CA GLY A 65 -3.66 5.76 -1.76
C GLY A 65 -2.31 6.18 -1.20
N LEU A 66 -1.75 7.29 -1.69
CA LEU A 66 -0.51 7.84 -1.16
C LEU A 66 -0.66 8.31 0.30
N THR A 67 -1.80 8.89 0.65
CA THR A 67 -2.11 9.29 2.04
C THR A 67 -2.14 8.07 2.96
N LEU A 68 -2.82 7.01 2.53
CA LEU A 68 -2.89 5.73 3.25
C LEU A 68 -1.51 5.07 3.39
N ALA A 69 -0.65 5.18 2.38
CA ALA A 69 0.73 4.70 2.46
C ALA A 69 1.56 5.44 3.53
N TYR A 70 1.35 6.75 3.70
CA TYR A 70 1.98 7.49 4.80
C TYR A 70 1.43 7.10 6.17
N ASP A 71 0.11 6.94 6.29
CA ASP A 71 -0.52 6.48 7.53
C ASP A 71 0.00 5.07 7.91
N LEU A 72 0.11 4.17 6.93
CA LEU A 72 0.71 2.84 7.11
C LEU A 72 2.15 2.95 7.60
N GLN A 73 2.99 3.74 6.94
CA GLN A 73 4.40 3.95 7.34
C GLN A 73 4.53 4.50 8.77
N HIS A 74 3.57 5.31 9.21
CA HIS A 74 3.53 5.82 10.57
C HIS A 74 3.21 4.71 11.59
N GLU A 75 2.24 3.84 11.30
CA GLU A 75 1.82 2.76 12.20
C GLU A 75 2.84 1.61 12.27
N VAL A 76 3.40 1.18 11.14
CA VAL A 76 4.39 0.06 11.11
C VAL A 76 5.77 0.47 11.63
N GLY A 77 6.02 1.79 11.77
CA GLY A 77 7.27 2.33 12.26
C GLY A 77 8.41 2.36 11.23
N PRO A 78 9.57 2.94 11.58
CA PRO A 78 10.66 3.22 10.65
C PRO A 78 11.48 1.98 10.24
N ASP A 79 11.34 0.86 10.95
CA ASP A 79 12.07 -0.38 10.67
C ASP A 79 11.49 -1.16 9.47
N ILE A 80 10.28 -0.77 9.04
CA ILE A 80 9.58 -1.34 7.90
C ILE A 80 9.51 -0.27 6.81
N THR A 81 9.99 -0.61 5.61
CA THR A 81 9.86 0.28 4.45
C THR A 81 8.55 0.00 3.74
N VAL A 82 7.68 1.00 3.65
CA VAL A 82 6.46 0.96 2.85
C VAL A 82 6.75 1.50 1.45
N LEU A 83 6.40 0.72 0.42
CA LEU A 83 6.50 1.12 -0.99
C LEU A 83 5.11 1.43 -1.55
N TYR A 84 5.02 2.47 -2.38
CA TYR A 84 3.83 2.88 -3.14
C TYR A 84 4.21 2.95 -4.63
N GLY A 85 3.61 2.10 -5.46
CA GLY A 85 3.95 2.01 -6.89
C GLY A 85 5.41 1.61 -7.13
N GLY A 86 5.92 0.62 -6.37
CA GLY A 86 7.29 0.13 -6.49
C GLY A 86 8.39 1.05 -5.95
N ARG A 87 8.04 2.17 -5.29
CA ARG A 87 9.00 3.12 -4.73
C ARG A 87 8.71 3.41 -3.26
N PRO A 88 9.74 3.61 -2.41
CA PRO A 88 9.55 4.01 -1.02
C PRO A 88 8.60 5.20 -0.89
N VAL A 89 7.63 5.12 0.02
CA VAL A 89 6.67 6.21 0.29
C VAL A 89 7.39 7.52 0.65
N ALA A 90 8.57 7.41 1.27
CA ALA A 90 9.44 8.55 1.58
C ALA A 90 9.90 9.33 0.32
N ASP A 91 10.07 8.66 -0.81
CA ASP A 91 10.51 9.27 -2.08
C ASP A 91 9.38 10.03 -2.79
N HIS A 92 8.14 9.87 -2.34
CA HIS A 92 6.98 10.60 -2.84
C HIS A 92 6.76 11.95 -2.14
N ARG A 93 7.59 12.31 -1.15
CA ARG A 93 7.65 13.69 -0.66
C ARG A 93 8.34 14.52 -1.74
N GLY A 94 7.58 15.38 -2.41
CA GLY A 94 8.14 16.37 -3.32
C GLY A 94 9.20 17.25 -2.63
N PRO A 95 10.04 17.94 -3.41
CA PRO A 95 11.02 18.91 -2.88
C PRO A 95 10.37 20.00 -2.01
#